data_AF-A0A8J9YRF9-F1
#
_entry.id   AF-A0A8J9YRF9-F1
#
_cell.length_a   1.000
_cell.length_b   1.000
_cell.length_c   1.000
_cell.angle_alpha   90.00
_cell.angle_beta   90.00
_cell.angle_gamma   90.00
#
_symmetry.space_group_name_H-M   'P 1'
#
loop_
_entity.id
_entity.type
_entity.pdbx_description
1 polymer ?
#
loop_
_entity_poly.entity_id
_entity_poly.type
_entity_poly.pdbx_seq_one_letter_code
_entity_poly.pdbx_strand_id
1 'polypeptide(L)'
;MAAVQVKYRPVGVLAVLILLSTLAVIFLKSGRKTRALTKDLQSTRSAPKTVRDCLGYCACLRYTDPGCTEKINLVFIRTERTGSDVLASMFHRFGHERKLEFVLPRGGEDDLHLGWPGPVQLRHYRPRHTRHFNLLVERTVYNKHALRDVIPHDASYVTVLREPWAQFKSAFHYYRVGTVVGIQGDDPIAEFLQRAQFYDDVYTSSAAGSRRPEVPDGVSVTHNPMARDLGISERLWNNVTAINEQIKESSMGSVS
;
A
#
# COMPACT_ATOMS: atom_id res chain seq x y z
N MET A 1 -8.45 72.60 37.57
CA MET A 1 -7.61 71.66 36.80
C MET A 1 -7.40 70.43 37.65
N ALA A 2 -7.92 69.26 37.27
CA ALA A 2 -7.70 68.00 37.95
C ALA A 2 -7.17 66.98 36.93
N ALA A 3 -5.98 66.43 37.19
CA ALA A 3 -5.31 65.46 36.33
C ALA A 3 -5.75 64.03 36.72
N VAL A 4 -6.31 63.30 35.75
CA VAL A 4 -6.67 61.88 35.89
C VAL A 4 -5.42 61.04 35.63
N GLN A 5 -4.90 60.40 36.68
CA GLN A 5 -3.79 59.45 36.59
C GLN A 5 -4.34 58.06 36.22
N VAL A 6 -4.10 57.62 34.97
CA VAL A 6 -4.46 56.28 34.50
C VAL A 6 -3.39 55.28 34.96
N LYS A 7 -3.75 54.45 35.94
CA LYS A 7 -2.89 53.41 36.51
C LYS A 7 -2.84 52.21 35.57
N TYR A 8 -1.84 52.15 34.69
CA TYR A 8 -1.59 51.03 33.79
C TYR A 8 -1.21 49.77 34.60
N ARG A 9 -2.02 48.71 34.53
CA ARG A 9 -1.72 47.43 35.19
C ARG A 9 -0.76 46.58 34.31
N PRO A 10 0.33 46.02 34.87
CA PRO A 10 1.38 45.32 34.11
C PRO A 10 0.95 43.97 33.49
N VAL A 11 -0.29 43.54 33.70
CA VAL A 11 -0.82 42.25 33.22
C VAL A 11 -0.89 42.19 31.69
N GLY A 12 -1.16 43.32 31.02
CA GLY A 12 -1.26 43.36 29.56
C GLY A 12 0.07 43.13 28.84
N VAL A 13 1.18 43.64 29.40
CA VAL A 13 2.51 43.50 28.78
C VAL A 13 3.01 42.05 28.90
N LEU A 14 2.78 41.41 30.04
CA LEU A 14 3.19 40.03 30.26
C LEU A 14 2.42 39.06 29.35
N ALA A 15 1.11 39.27 29.15
CA ALA A 15 0.29 38.45 28.25
C ALA A 15 0.74 38.54 26.79
N VAL A 16 1.11 39.74 26.31
CA VAL A 16 1.61 39.94 24.94
C VAL A 16 2.97 39.26 24.75
N LEU A 17 3.87 39.36 25.72
CA LEU A 17 5.18 38.69 25.65
C LEU A 17 5.04 37.17 25.64
N ILE A 18 4.10 36.61 26.41
CA ILE A 18 3.81 35.16 26.40
C ILE A 18 3.28 34.73 25.03
N LEU A 19 2.32 35.45 24.44
CA LEU A 19 1.79 35.17 23.10
C LEU A 19 2.85 35.24 21.99
N LEU A 20 3.74 36.23 22.04
CA LEU A 20 4.83 36.34 21.07
C LEU A 20 5.85 35.20 21.23
N SER A 21 6.14 34.79 22.47
CA SER A 21 7.06 33.68 22.73
C SER A 21 6.49 32.33 22.25
N THR A 22 5.18 32.08 22.43
CA THR A 22 4.55 30.84 21.99
C THR A 22 4.45 30.77 20.47
N LEU A 23 4.09 31.88 19.80
CA LEU A 23 4.09 31.98 18.34
C LEU A 23 5.49 31.76 17.75
N ALA A 24 6.53 32.32 18.35
CA ALA A 24 7.92 32.10 17.92
C ALA A 24 8.34 30.64 18.05
N VAL A 25 7.99 29.96 19.15
CA VAL A 25 8.27 28.53 19.35
C VAL A 25 7.52 27.66 18.34
N ILE A 26 6.27 27.99 18.02
CA ILE A 26 5.46 27.29 17.01
C ILE A 26 6.10 27.45 15.63
N PHE A 27 6.51 28.66 15.24
CA PHE A 27 7.20 28.92 13.98
C PHE A 27 8.54 28.18 13.88
N LEU A 28 9.35 28.19 14.94
CA LEU A 28 10.64 27.49 14.98
C LEU A 28 10.48 25.96 14.92
N LYS A 29 9.44 25.39 15.56
CA LYS A 29 9.14 23.96 15.46
C LYS A 29 8.58 23.57 14.08
N SER A 30 7.74 24.41 13.49
CA SER A 30 7.19 24.20 12.14
C SER A 30 8.29 24.21 11.07
N GLY A 31 9.21 25.17 11.15
CA GLY A 31 10.38 25.27 10.25
C GLY A 31 11.39 24.11 10.41
N ARG A 32 11.51 23.53 11.61
CA ARG A 32 12.37 22.34 11.83
C ARG A 32 11.75 21.07 11.25
N LYS A 33 10.44 20.85 11.38
CA LYS A 33 9.76 19.67 10.78
C LYS A 33 9.83 19.68 9.25
N THR A 34 9.65 20.86 8.63
CA THR A 34 9.77 21.00 7.17
C THR A 34 11.20 20.75 6.69
N ARG A 35 12.23 21.24 7.41
CA ARG A 35 13.64 20.96 7.07
C ARG A 35 14.05 19.49 7.23
N ALA A 36 13.53 18.79 8.24
CA ALA A 36 13.83 17.37 8.46
C ALA A 36 13.25 16.50 7.32
N LEU A 37 12.00 16.75 6.92
CA LEU A 37 11.33 16.00 5.84
C LEU A 37 12.02 16.19 4.48
N THR A 38 12.56 17.37 4.19
CA THR A 38 13.33 17.62 2.95
C THR A 38 14.70 16.96 2.93
N LYS A 39 15.34 16.74 4.09
CA LYS A 39 16.65 16.09 4.17
C LYS A 39 16.56 14.57 3.96
N ASP A 40 15.50 13.95 4.43
CA ASP A 40 15.29 12.50 4.29
C ASP A 40 14.89 12.09 2.86
N LEU A 41 14.47 13.04 2.02
CA LEU A 41 14.14 12.81 0.60
C LEU A 41 15.34 12.93 -0.36
N GLN A 42 16.55 13.22 0.13
CA GLN A 42 17.67 13.65 -0.72
C GLN A 42 18.87 12.71 -0.84
N SER A 43 18.82 11.45 -0.40
CA SER A 43 20.01 10.57 -0.48
C SER A 43 19.79 9.19 -1.09
N THR A 44 19.18 9.12 -2.28
CA THR A 44 19.44 8.05 -3.29
C THR A 44 19.19 8.51 -4.73
N ARG A 45 19.21 9.82 -5.00
CA ARG A 45 19.17 10.31 -6.40
C ARG A 45 20.58 10.34 -6.97
N SER A 46 21.07 9.19 -7.42
CA SER A 46 21.65 9.24 -8.77
C SER A 46 20.55 9.83 -9.65
N ALA A 47 20.87 10.88 -10.43
CA ALA A 47 19.89 11.46 -11.34
C ALA A 47 19.24 10.30 -12.13
N PRO A 48 17.91 10.18 -12.18
CA PRO A 48 17.30 9.17 -13.05
C PRO A 48 17.89 9.43 -14.43
N LYS A 49 18.69 8.49 -14.95
CA LYS A 49 19.23 8.58 -16.29
C LYS A 49 18.02 8.78 -17.19
N THR A 50 17.84 10.00 -17.67
CA THR A 50 16.65 10.33 -18.45
C THR A 50 16.65 9.46 -19.68
N VAL A 51 15.47 9.01 -20.08
CA VAL A 51 15.16 8.28 -21.31
C VAL A 51 15.41 9.16 -22.54
N ARG A 52 16.57 9.81 -22.63
CA ARG A 52 16.97 10.68 -23.74
C ARG A 52 17.87 9.97 -24.76
N ASP A 53 18.39 8.78 -24.43
CA ASP A 53 19.28 8.03 -25.31
C ASP A 53 18.58 6.87 -26.05
N CYS A 54 17.26 6.69 -25.90
CA CYS A 54 16.53 5.69 -26.69
C CYS A 54 15.99 6.29 -27.98
N LEU A 55 16.37 5.72 -29.12
CA LEU A 55 15.78 5.97 -30.45
C LEU A 55 14.36 5.36 -30.59
N GLY A 56 13.47 5.56 -29.61
CA GLY A 56 12.07 5.11 -29.61
C GLY A 56 11.70 4.14 -28.46
N TYR A 57 10.39 3.93 -28.26
CA TYR A 57 9.82 3.14 -27.15
C TYR A 57 10.36 1.69 -27.12
N CYS A 58 10.47 1.03 -28.28
CA CYS A 58 11.03 -0.32 -28.38
C CYS A 58 12.54 -0.39 -28.08
N ALA A 59 13.29 0.70 -28.32
CA ALA A 59 14.72 0.76 -28.01
C ALA A 59 14.94 0.81 -26.49
N CYS A 60 14.05 1.46 -25.73
CA CYS A 60 14.13 1.45 -24.27
C CYS A 60 13.80 0.10 -23.63
N LEU A 61 12.88 -0.67 -24.22
CA LEU A 61 12.58 -2.01 -23.72
C LEU A 61 13.76 -2.99 -23.87
N ARG A 62 14.74 -2.64 -24.70
CA ARG A 62 15.99 -3.39 -24.92
C ARG A 62 17.22 -2.73 -24.28
N TYR A 63 17.04 -1.63 -23.54
CA TYR A 63 18.15 -0.98 -22.86
C TYR A 63 18.71 -1.90 -21.78
N THR A 64 19.98 -2.27 -21.93
CA THR A 64 20.74 -3.01 -20.92
C THR A 64 21.70 -2.03 -20.24
N ASP A 65 21.55 -1.83 -18.94
CA ASP A 65 22.51 -1.01 -18.19
C ASP A 65 23.81 -1.83 -18.04
N PRO A 66 24.98 -1.36 -18.54
CA PRO A 66 26.22 -2.17 -18.61
C PRO A 66 26.80 -2.68 -17.28
N GLY A 67 26.15 -2.40 -16.14
CA GLY A 67 26.52 -2.92 -14.82
C GLY A 67 25.36 -3.58 -14.05
N CYS A 68 24.22 -3.81 -14.69
CA CYS A 68 23.04 -4.41 -14.07
C CYS A 68 22.70 -5.74 -14.73
N THR A 69 22.61 -6.80 -13.94
CA THR A 69 22.09 -8.09 -14.40
C THR A 69 20.57 -8.08 -14.28
N GLU A 70 19.88 -8.27 -15.40
CA GLU A 70 18.42 -8.35 -15.42
C GLU A 70 17.89 -9.49 -14.52
N LYS A 71 16.89 -9.18 -13.70
CA LYS A 71 16.19 -10.14 -12.86
C LYS A 71 14.89 -10.57 -13.54
N ILE A 72 14.80 -11.86 -13.88
CA ILE A 72 13.64 -12.44 -14.57
C ILE A 72 12.71 -13.23 -13.64
N ASN A 73 13.21 -13.64 -12.48
CA ASN A 73 12.40 -14.25 -11.42
C ASN A 73 11.88 -13.14 -10.52
N LEU A 74 10.57 -12.88 -10.55
CA LEU A 74 9.95 -11.78 -9.82
C LEU A 74 8.60 -12.17 -9.22
N VAL A 75 8.41 -11.78 -7.97
CA VAL A 75 7.14 -11.89 -7.25
C VAL A 75 6.63 -10.48 -6.99
N PHE A 76 5.52 -10.13 -7.62
CA PHE A 76 4.83 -8.87 -7.37
C PHE A 76 3.71 -9.10 -6.35
N ILE A 77 3.92 -8.65 -5.12
CA ILE A 77 2.87 -8.66 -4.10
C ILE A 77 1.94 -7.47 -4.39
N ARG A 78 0.87 -7.78 -5.11
CA ARG A 78 -0.15 -6.82 -5.53
C ARG A 78 -1.03 -6.42 -4.35
N THR A 79 -0.82 -5.20 -3.87
CA THR A 79 -1.65 -4.57 -2.84
C THR A 79 -2.88 -3.89 -3.45
N GLU A 80 -3.99 -3.88 -2.72
CA GLU A 80 -5.27 -3.38 -3.22
C GLU A 80 -5.33 -1.84 -3.26
N ARG A 81 -5.88 -1.28 -4.34
CA ARG A 81 -6.07 0.18 -4.56
C ARG A 81 -4.80 1.05 -4.50
N THR A 82 -3.64 0.49 -4.80
CA THR A 82 -2.35 1.20 -4.77
C THR A 82 -1.84 1.65 -6.15
N GLY A 83 -2.62 1.45 -7.21
CA GLY A 83 -2.14 1.59 -8.59
C GLY A 83 -1.41 0.34 -9.10
N SER A 84 -1.48 -0.75 -8.33
CA SER A 84 -0.84 -2.02 -8.63
C SER A 84 -1.30 -2.66 -9.95
N ASP A 85 -2.51 -2.38 -10.45
CA ASP A 85 -2.98 -2.76 -11.78
C ASP A 85 -2.06 -2.29 -12.93
N VAL A 86 -1.56 -1.06 -12.83
CA VAL A 86 -0.68 -0.50 -13.86
C VAL A 86 0.64 -1.26 -13.89
N LEU A 87 1.20 -1.54 -12.70
CA LEU A 87 2.44 -2.32 -12.57
C LEU A 87 2.24 -3.78 -13.00
N ALA A 88 1.12 -4.40 -12.63
CA ALA A 88 0.78 -5.74 -13.08
C ALA A 88 0.76 -5.82 -14.61
N SER A 89 0.09 -4.87 -15.26
CA SER A 89 0.08 -4.75 -16.73
C SER A 89 1.48 -4.60 -17.32
N MET A 90 2.37 -3.85 -16.66
CA MET A 90 3.79 -3.74 -17.07
C MET A 90 4.55 -5.05 -16.91
N PHE A 91 4.37 -5.77 -15.79
CA PHE A 91 5.03 -7.05 -15.55
C PHE A 91 4.53 -8.15 -16.49
N HIS A 92 3.25 -8.18 -16.84
CA HIS A 92 2.73 -9.09 -17.87
C HIS A 92 3.40 -8.84 -19.23
N ARG A 93 3.54 -7.58 -19.65
CA ARG A 93 4.27 -7.25 -20.89
C ARG A 93 5.74 -7.65 -20.80
N PHE A 94 6.41 -7.34 -19.70
CA PHE A 94 7.80 -7.71 -19.45
C PHE A 94 8.04 -9.22 -19.61
N GLY A 95 7.19 -10.04 -18.98
CA GLY A 95 7.30 -11.49 -19.05
C GLY A 95 6.89 -12.07 -20.41
N HIS A 96 5.88 -11.51 -21.05
CA HIS A 96 5.46 -11.93 -22.39
C HIS A 96 6.59 -11.75 -23.41
N GLU A 97 7.21 -10.56 -23.45
CA GLU A 97 8.32 -10.25 -24.36
C GLU A 97 9.55 -11.15 -24.13
N ARG A 98 9.75 -11.62 -22.89
CA ARG A 98 10.86 -12.51 -22.50
C ARG A 98 10.49 -14.00 -22.52
N LYS A 99 9.26 -14.34 -22.90
CA LYS A 99 8.73 -15.72 -22.89
C LYS A 99 8.90 -16.40 -21.53
N LEU A 100 8.64 -15.65 -20.45
CA LEU A 100 8.74 -16.14 -19.08
C LEU A 100 7.50 -16.93 -18.66
N GLU A 101 7.69 -17.90 -17.77
CA GLU A 101 6.59 -18.72 -17.23
C GLU A 101 5.87 -17.97 -16.11
N PHE A 102 4.57 -17.75 -16.28
CA PHE A 102 3.71 -17.09 -15.29
C PHE A 102 3.02 -18.09 -14.37
N VAL A 103 2.88 -17.73 -13.09
CA VAL A 103 1.93 -18.36 -12.19
C VAL A 103 0.55 -17.82 -12.53
N LEU A 104 -0.26 -18.62 -13.22
CA LEU A 104 -1.60 -18.23 -13.68
C LEU A 104 -2.69 -19.00 -12.93
N PRO A 105 -3.82 -18.36 -12.60
CA PRO A 105 -4.96 -19.02 -11.98
C PRO A 105 -5.50 -20.13 -12.87
N ARG A 106 -5.91 -21.25 -12.25
CA ARG A 106 -6.72 -22.29 -12.92
C ARG A 106 -8.04 -21.71 -13.40
N GLY A 107 -8.63 -20.80 -12.64
CA GLY A 107 -9.98 -20.26 -12.84
C GLY A 107 -11.04 -21.07 -12.11
N GLY A 108 -12.20 -20.43 -11.84
CA GLY A 108 -13.30 -20.98 -11.04
C GLY A 108 -13.53 -20.21 -9.74
N GLU A 109 -14.61 -20.52 -9.01
CA GLU A 109 -14.94 -19.87 -7.72
C GLU A 109 -13.88 -20.13 -6.63
N ASP A 110 -13.27 -21.33 -6.64
CA ASP A 110 -12.25 -21.74 -5.65
C ASP A 110 -10.85 -21.14 -5.90
N ASP A 111 -10.70 -20.32 -6.94
CA ASP A 111 -9.43 -19.73 -7.38
C ASP A 111 -9.57 -18.23 -7.68
N LEU A 112 -10.29 -17.52 -6.81
CA LEU A 112 -10.36 -16.06 -6.80
C LEU A 112 -8.94 -15.48 -6.70
N HIS A 113 -8.36 -15.16 -7.85
CA HIS A 113 -7.00 -14.63 -7.98
C HIS A 113 -5.99 -15.40 -7.12
N LEU A 114 -5.57 -16.59 -7.56
CA LEU A 114 -4.57 -17.41 -6.87
C LEU A 114 -4.87 -17.69 -5.38
N GLY A 115 -6.16 -17.77 -5.02
CA GLY A 115 -6.63 -18.05 -3.67
C GLY A 115 -6.66 -16.88 -2.72
N TRP A 116 -6.64 -15.63 -3.21
CA TRP A 116 -6.96 -14.47 -2.40
C TRP A 116 -8.37 -14.63 -1.77
N PRO A 117 -8.60 -14.27 -0.49
CA PRO A 117 -7.77 -13.49 0.45
C PRO A 117 -6.76 -14.32 1.25
N GLY A 118 -6.42 -15.53 0.80
CA GLY A 118 -5.39 -16.37 1.39
C GLY A 118 -4.10 -16.42 0.58
N PRO A 119 -3.10 -17.17 1.08
CA PRO A 119 -1.89 -17.44 0.33
C PRO A 119 -2.15 -18.43 -0.82
N VAL A 120 -1.33 -18.33 -1.86
CA VAL A 120 -1.34 -19.27 -2.99
C VAL A 120 -1.09 -20.71 -2.56
N GLN A 121 -1.79 -21.65 -3.19
CA GLN A 121 -1.67 -23.09 -2.96
C GLN A 121 -1.65 -23.81 -4.30
N LEU A 122 -1.17 -25.06 -4.33
CA LEU A 122 -1.05 -25.86 -5.55
C LEU A 122 -2.36 -25.91 -6.36
N ARG A 123 -3.51 -25.98 -5.69
CA ARG A 123 -4.83 -26.03 -6.34
C ARG A 123 -5.23 -24.74 -7.05
N HIS A 124 -4.60 -23.61 -6.75
CA HIS A 124 -4.97 -22.31 -7.29
C HIS A 124 -4.30 -22.01 -8.64
N TYR A 125 -3.14 -22.59 -8.96
CA TYR A 125 -2.45 -22.26 -10.21
C TYR A 125 -2.36 -23.42 -11.19
N ARG A 126 -2.31 -23.09 -12.48
CA ARG A 126 -2.15 -24.05 -13.57
C ARG A 126 -0.77 -24.74 -13.49
N PRO A 127 -0.65 -26.01 -13.93
CA PRO A 127 0.66 -26.64 -14.05
C PRO A 127 1.58 -25.81 -14.95
N ARG A 128 2.87 -25.74 -14.59
CA ARG A 128 3.89 -25.09 -15.41
C ARG A 128 4.24 -25.93 -16.64
N HIS A 129 4.64 -25.25 -17.71
CA HIS A 129 5.16 -25.86 -18.95
C HIS A 129 6.69 -25.93 -19.01
N THR A 130 7.38 -25.17 -18.17
CA THR A 130 8.84 -25.10 -18.12
C THR A 130 9.40 -25.69 -16.81
N ARG A 131 10.72 -25.60 -16.61
CA ARG A 131 11.38 -26.14 -15.40
C ARG A 131 10.86 -25.48 -14.11
N HIS A 132 10.61 -24.17 -14.13
CA HIS A 132 10.16 -23.38 -12.98
C HIS A 132 9.32 -22.19 -13.41
N PHE A 133 8.47 -21.67 -12.53
CA PHE A 133 7.80 -20.38 -12.73
C PHE A 133 8.80 -19.24 -12.59
N ASN A 134 8.64 -18.17 -13.37
CA ASN A 134 9.46 -16.97 -13.30
C ASN A 134 8.70 -15.80 -12.65
N LEU A 135 7.41 -15.65 -12.98
CA LEU A 135 6.64 -14.47 -12.61
C LEU A 135 5.36 -14.82 -11.85
N LEU A 136 5.19 -14.24 -10.67
CA LEU A 136 3.89 -14.17 -9.99
C LEU A 136 3.45 -12.71 -9.94
N VAL A 137 2.39 -12.40 -10.68
CA VAL A 137 1.84 -11.03 -10.85
C VAL A 137 0.40 -10.93 -10.37
N GLU A 138 -0.32 -12.04 -10.43
CA GLU A 138 -1.71 -12.15 -9.99
C GLU A 138 -1.81 -11.95 -8.48
N ARG A 139 -2.97 -11.45 -8.04
CA ARG A 139 -3.22 -11.14 -6.63
C ARG A 139 -3.08 -12.42 -5.79
N THR A 140 -2.46 -12.33 -4.62
CA THR A 140 -2.40 -13.38 -3.59
C THR A 140 -1.88 -12.73 -2.32
N VAL A 141 -2.10 -13.36 -1.15
CA VAL A 141 -1.48 -12.86 0.09
C VAL A 141 -0.02 -13.30 0.17
N TYR A 142 0.87 -12.35 0.51
CA TYR A 142 2.27 -12.67 0.77
C TYR A 142 2.40 -13.70 1.88
N ASN A 143 2.99 -14.83 1.52
CA ASN A 143 3.43 -15.84 2.46
C ASN A 143 4.76 -16.40 1.95
N LYS A 144 5.84 -16.11 2.67
CA LYS A 144 7.19 -16.47 2.24
C LYS A 144 7.35 -17.97 1.99
N HIS A 145 6.77 -18.81 2.86
CA HIS A 145 6.86 -20.25 2.73
C HIS A 145 6.11 -20.75 1.50
N ALA A 146 4.84 -20.37 1.35
CA ALA A 146 4.04 -20.77 0.20
C ALA A 146 4.66 -20.31 -1.14
N LEU A 147 5.24 -19.10 -1.17
CA LEU A 147 5.82 -18.55 -2.40
C LEU A 147 7.16 -19.22 -2.76
N ARG A 148 7.93 -19.68 -1.77
CA ARG A 148 9.17 -20.46 -2.00
C ARG A 148 8.92 -21.81 -2.66
N ASP A 149 7.73 -22.38 -2.51
CA ASP A 149 7.35 -23.64 -3.14
C ASP A 149 6.89 -23.45 -4.59
N VAL A 150 6.63 -22.20 -5.01
CA VAL A 150 6.11 -21.85 -6.35
C VAL A 150 7.19 -21.23 -7.22
N ILE A 151 7.93 -20.25 -6.70
CA ILE A 151 8.92 -19.45 -7.44
C ILE A 151 10.33 -19.73 -6.90
N PRO A 152 11.38 -19.75 -7.76
CA PRO A 152 12.77 -19.92 -7.33
C PRO A 152 13.22 -18.99 -6.20
N HIS A 153 14.16 -19.46 -5.36
CA HIS A 153 14.66 -18.72 -4.21
C HIS A 153 15.40 -17.42 -4.53
N ASP A 154 15.91 -17.27 -5.76
CA ASP A 154 16.62 -16.07 -6.21
C ASP A 154 15.68 -14.97 -6.75
N ALA A 155 14.36 -15.16 -6.63
CA ALA A 155 13.37 -14.21 -7.10
C ALA A 155 13.38 -12.91 -6.31
N SER A 156 13.21 -11.81 -7.05
CA SER A 156 13.07 -10.48 -6.48
C SER A 156 11.62 -10.21 -6.10
N TYR A 157 11.38 -9.72 -4.88
CA TYR A 157 10.05 -9.36 -4.41
C TYR A 157 9.84 -7.87 -4.55
N VAL A 158 8.74 -7.48 -5.19
CA VAL A 158 8.37 -6.08 -5.38
C VAL A 158 6.93 -5.88 -4.92
N THR A 159 6.65 -4.72 -4.35
CA THR A 159 5.30 -4.28 -4.05
C THR A 159 5.21 -2.77 -4.26
N VAL A 160 4.00 -2.24 -4.16
CA VAL A 160 3.74 -0.81 -4.15
C VAL A 160 2.85 -0.49 -2.97
N LEU A 161 3.15 0.60 -2.28
CA LEU A 161 2.34 1.09 -1.17
C LEU A 161 1.72 2.43 -1.56
N ARG A 162 0.60 2.74 -0.94
CA ARG A 162 -0.08 4.02 -1.11
C ARG A 162 -0.28 4.66 0.26
N GLU A 163 -0.34 5.98 0.30
CA GLU A 163 -0.73 6.70 1.52
C GLU A 163 -2.08 6.15 2.03
N PRO A 164 -2.19 5.76 3.32
CA PRO A 164 -3.35 5.01 3.83
C PRO A 164 -4.69 5.68 3.58
N TRP A 165 -4.81 7.00 3.78
CA TRP A 165 -6.07 7.71 3.57
C TRP A 165 -6.50 7.74 2.10
N ALA A 166 -5.56 7.97 1.18
CA ALA A 166 -5.81 7.92 -0.25
C ALA A 166 -6.19 6.52 -0.73
N GLN A 167 -5.58 5.48 -0.16
CA GLN A 167 -5.92 4.08 -0.43
C GLN A 167 -7.34 3.77 0.07
N PHE A 168 -7.65 4.14 1.33
CA PHE A 168 -8.96 3.96 1.95
C PHE A 168 -10.07 4.60 1.09
N LYS A 169 -9.93 5.89 0.73
CA LYS A 169 -10.92 6.57 -0.11
C LYS A 169 -11.12 5.85 -1.45
N SER A 170 -10.03 5.39 -2.05
CA SER A 170 -10.13 4.66 -3.32
C SER A 170 -10.84 3.32 -3.16
N ALA A 171 -10.60 2.58 -2.07
CA ALA A 171 -11.27 1.33 -1.76
C ALA A 171 -12.76 1.56 -1.48
N PHE A 172 -13.06 2.54 -0.64
CA PHE A 172 -14.42 2.91 -0.24
C PHE A 172 -15.32 3.16 -1.46
N HIS A 173 -14.83 3.95 -2.42
CA HIS A 173 -15.58 4.24 -3.64
C HIS A 173 -15.62 3.07 -4.62
N TYR A 174 -14.49 2.41 -4.88
CA TYR A 174 -14.43 1.29 -5.84
C TYR A 174 -15.35 0.15 -5.44
N TYR A 175 -15.31 -0.23 -4.16
CA TYR A 175 -16.11 -1.31 -3.60
C TYR A 175 -17.51 -0.87 -3.17
N ARG A 176 -17.90 0.38 -3.49
CA ARG A 176 -19.23 0.94 -3.23
C ARG A 176 -19.67 0.78 -1.77
N VAL A 177 -18.74 0.92 -0.83
CA VAL A 177 -18.94 0.60 0.61
C VAL A 177 -20.17 1.32 1.15
N GLY A 178 -20.30 2.63 0.94
CA GLY A 178 -21.46 3.40 1.39
C GLY A 178 -22.80 2.82 0.89
N THR A 179 -22.89 2.46 -0.39
CA THR A 179 -24.10 1.84 -0.95
C THR A 179 -24.35 0.45 -0.37
N VAL A 180 -23.31 -0.37 -0.19
CA VAL A 180 -23.42 -1.72 0.37
C VAL A 180 -23.80 -1.69 1.85
N VAL A 181 -23.44 -0.66 2.60
CA VAL A 181 -23.82 -0.57 4.02
C VAL A 181 -25.06 0.30 4.25
N GLY A 182 -25.66 0.81 3.17
CA GLY A 182 -26.95 1.50 3.20
C GLY A 182 -26.88 2.97 3.59
N ILE A 183 -25.70 3.61 3.55
CA ILE A 183 -25.53 5.03 3.86
C ILE A 183 -26.21 5.89 2.79
N GLN A 184 -27.07 6.81 3.21
CA GLN A 184 -27.85 7.70 2.34
C GLN A 184 -27.42 9.18 2.41
N GLY A 185 -26.56 9.55 3.37
CA GLY A 185 -26.12 10.94 3.55
C GLY A 185 -25.21 11.47 2.45
N ASP A 186 -25.08 12.80 2.38
CA ASP A 186 -24.29 13.51 1.36
C ASP A 186 -22.77 13.26 1.48
N ASP A 187 -22.29 12.92 2.68
CA ASP A 187 -20.91 12.49 2.92
C ASP A 187 -20.87 11.07 3.52
N PRO A 188 -20.90 10.04 2.64
CA PRO A 188 -20.89 8.66 3.11
C PRO A 188 -19.64 8.26 3.87
N ILE A 189 -18.50 8.91 3.60
CA ILE A 189 -17.26 8.62 4.29
C ILE A 189 -17.30 9.18 5.70
N ALA A 190 -17.77 10.41 5.89
CA ALA A 190 -17.91 11.00 7.22
C ALA A 190 -18.90 10.17 8.07
N GLU A 191 -20.04 9.77 7.52
CA GLU A 191 -21.00 8.91 8.22
C GLU A 191 -20.39 7.55 8.58
N PHE A 192 -19.71 6.91 7.62
CA PHE A 192 -19.02 5.64 7.86
C PHE A 192 -18.05 5.76 9.04
N LEU A 193 -17.23 6.81 9.08
CA LEU A 193 -16.20 6.99 10.11
C LEU A 193 -16.78 7.24 11.51
N GLN A 194 -18.02 7.70 11.64
CA GLN A 194 -18.68 7.83 12.96
C GLN A 194 -18.90 6.47 13.63
N ARG A 195 -19.09 5.40 12.84
CA ARG A 195 -19.35 4.04 13.33
C ARG A 195 -18.63 2.99 12.46
N ALA A 196 -17.34 3.21 12.21
CA ALA A 196 -16.57 2.45 11.22
C ALA A 196 -16.67 0.93 11.40
N GLN A 197 -16.52 0.43 12.63
CA GLN A 197 -16.61 -1.00 12.92
C GLN A 197 -18.00 -1.58 12.57
N PHE A 198 -19.07 -0.90 12.98
CA PHE A 198 -20.44 -1.35 12.67
C PHE A 198 -20.68 -1.47 11.16
N TYR A 199 -20.26 -0.47 10.39
CA TYR A 199 -20.45 -0.51 8.94
C TYR A 199 -19.53 -1.53 8.27
N ASP A 200 -18.30 -1.73 8.76
CA ASP A 200 -17.40 -2.77 8.24
C ASP A 200 -17.93 -4.18 8.54
N ASP A 201 -18.51 -4.42 9.73
CA ASP A 201 -19.18 -5.68 10.08
C ASP A 201 -20.38 -5.95 9.14
N VAL A 202 -21.19 -4.91 8.84
CA VAL A 202 -22.28 -5.02 7.85
C VAL A 202 -21.73 -5.32 6.47
N TYR A 203 -20.66 -4.62 6.05
CA TYR A 203 -20.03 -4.82 4.74
C TYR A 203 -19.52 -6.25 4.60
N THR A 204 -18.82 -6.78 5.60
CA THR A 204 -18.19 -8.11 5.55
C THR A 204 -19.16 -9.28 5.80
N SER A 205 -20.39 -9.00 6.25
CA SER A 205 -21.42 -10.02 6.50
C SER A 205 -21.86 -10.77 5.24
N SER A 206 -22.18 -12.06 5.34
CA SER A 206 -22.70 -12.86 4.23
C SER A 206 -23.99 -12.30 3.62
N ALA A 207 -24.82 -11.61 4.42
CA ALA A 207 -26.01 -10.90 3.96
C ALA A 207 -25.69 -9.79 2.94
N ALA A 208 -24.49 -9.22 2.97
CA ALA A 208 -24.02 -8.25 1.99
C ALA A 208 -23.38 -8.89 0.74
N GLY A 209 -23.10 -10.20 0.74
CA GLY A 209 -22.30 -10.89 -0.29
C GLY A 209 -22.79 -10.67 -1.72
N SER A 210 -24.11 -10.73 -1.96
CA SER A 210 -24.72 -10.51 -3.29
C SER A 210 -24.48 -9.10 -3.85
N ARG A 211 -24.11 -8.13 -2.99
CA ARG A 211 -23.85 -6.74 -3.36
C ARG A 211 -22.36 -6.44 -3.54
N ARG A 212 -21.48 -7.41 -3.25
CA ARG A 212 -20.01 -7.31 -3.37
C ARG A 212 -19.37 -8.58 -3.97
N PRO A 213 -19.73 -8.98 -5.20
CA PRO A 213 -19.31 -10.26 -5.79
C PRO A 213 -17.79 -10.44 -5.92
N GLU A 214 -17.02 -9.34 -5.90
CA GLU A 214 -15.55 -9.36 -5.99
C GLU A 214 -14.83 -9.59 -4.64
N VAL A 215 -15.57 -9.55 -3.53
CA VAL A 215 -15.01 -9.57 -2.17
C VAL A 215 -15.67 -10.70 -1.38
N PRO A 216 -14.93 -11.73 -0.95
CA PRO A 216 -15.47 -12.81 -0.14
C PRO A 216 -15.99 -12.37 1.22
N ASP A 217 -16.82 -13.21 1.84
CA ASP A 217 -17.34 -12.99 3.18
C ASP A 217 -16.25 -12.90 4.24
N GLY A 218 -16.44 -12.03 5.22
CA GLY A 218 -15.46 -11.75 6.28
C GLY A 218 -14.27 -10.89 5.84
N VAL A 219 -14.20 -10.45 4.58
CA VAL A 219 -13.04 -9.71 4.06
C VAL A 219 -13.29 -8.21 4.06
N SER A 220 -12.63 -7.48 4.95
CA SER A 220 -12.69 -6.01 4.95
C SER A 220 -11.90 -5.40 3.79
N VAL A 221 -12.45 -4.37 3.16
CA VAL A 221 -11.73 -3.53 2.16
C VAL A 221 -11.35 -2.16 2.72
N THR A 222 -11.80 -1.85 3.93
CA THR A 222 -11.60 -0.54 4.57
C THR A 222 -10.63 -0.62 5.75
N HIS A 223 -10.50 -1.79 6.36
CA HIS A 223 -9.60 -2.04 7.48
C HIS A 223 -8.33 -2.73 6.97
N ASN A 224 -7.22 -1.97 6.94
CA ASN A 224 -5.85 -2.44 6.63
C ASN A 224 -5.70 -3.43 5.45
N PRO A 225 -6.31 -3.18 4.28
CA PRO A 225 -6.24 -4.11 3.14
C PRO A 225 -4.81 -4.34 2.64
N MET A 226 -3.95 -3.30 2.62
CA MET A 226 -2.53 -3.47 2.24
C MET A 226 -1.78 -4.38 3.22
N ALA A 227 -2.10 -4.32 4.52
CA ALA A 227 -1.46 -5.17 5.52
C ALA A 227 -1.82 -6.65 5.30
N ARG A 228 -3.08 -6.94 4.98
CA ARG A 228 -3.51 -8.29 4.58
C ARG A 228 -2.72 -8.80 3.38
N ASP A 229 -2.66 -8.01 2.31
CA ASP A 229 -1.99 -8.44 1.08
C ASP A 229 -0.48 -8.70 1.33
N LEU A 230 0.11 -7.99 2.30
CA LEU A 230 1.49 -8.20 2.78
C LEU A 230 1.62 -9.32 3.84
N GLY A 231 0.57 -10.09 4.11
CA GLY A 231 0.60 -11.24 5.00
C GLY A 231 0.55 -10.91 6.49
N ILE A 232 0.22 -9.68 6.88
CA ILE A 232 0.03 -9.31 8.29
C ILE A 232 -1.35 -9.81 8.72
N SER A 233 -1.36 -10.68 9.74
CA SER A 233 -2.58 -11.22 10.32
C SER A 233 -3.49 -10.12 10.85
N GLU A 234 -4.79 -10.24 10.60
CA GLU A 234 -5.81 -9.29 11.08
C GLU A 234 -5.78 -9.10 12.59
N ARG A 235 -5.44 -10.16 13.34
CA ARG A 235 -5.29 -10.10 14.81
C ARG A 235 -4.21 -9.12 15.27
N LEU A 236 -3.25 -8.81 14.40
CA LEU A 236 -2.10 -7.96 14.69
C LEU A 236 -2.28 -6.52 14.21
N TRP A 237 -3.34 -6.21 13.46
CA TRP A 237 -3.52 -4.89 12.82
C TRP A 237 -3.56 -3.72 13.80
N ASN A 238 -3.97 -3.96 15.05
CA ASN A 238 -3.98 -2.97 16.13
C ASN A 238 -2.74 -3.04 17.04
N ASN A 239 -1.79 -3.93 16.76
CA ASN A 239 -0.58 -4.15 17.56
C ASN A 239 0.67 -3.71 16.77
N VAL A 240 1.04 -2.45 16.93
CA VAL A 240 2.20 -1.85 16.24
C VAL A 240 3.51 -2.57 16.55
N THR A 241 3.68 -3.11 17.75
CA THR A 241 4.89 -3.86 18.13
C THR A 241 5.00 -5.14 17.31
N ALA A 242 3.92 -5.93 17.25
CA ALA A 242 3.88 -7.17 16.47
C ALA A 242 4.06 -6.91 14.96
N ILE A 243 3.49 -5.82 14.44
CA ILE A 243 3.70 -5.40 13.04
C ILE A 243 5.19 -5.11 12.79
N ASN A 244 5.84 -4.35 13.68
CA ASN A 244 7.25 -4.02 13.55
C ASN A 244 8.16 -5.25 13.63
N GLU A 245 7.81 -6.23 14.47
CA GLU A 245 8.52 -7.51 14.55
C GLU A 245 8.38 -8.30 13.25
N GLN A 246 7.17 -8.41 12.70
CA GLN A 246 6.93 -9.10 11.44
C GLN A 246 7.64 -8.42 10.25
N ILE A 247 7.72 -7.09 10.24
CA ILE A 247 8.49 -6.35 9.22
C ILE A 247 9.98 -6.69 9.32
N LYS A 248 10.54 -6.74 10.54
CA LYS A 248 11.95 -7.12 10.76
C LYS A 248 12.22 -8.55 10.29
N GLU A 249 11.39 -9.51 10.66
CA GLU A 249 11.52 -10.90 10.20
C GLU A 249 11.48 -11.02 8.67
N SER A 250 10.57 -10.28 8.04
CA SER A 250 10.41 -10.25 6.59
C SER A 250 11.62 -9.63 5.87
N SER A 251 12.30 -8.66 6.49
CA SER A 251 13.46 -7.98 5.92
C SER A 251 14.79 -8.68 6.22
N MET A 252 14.94 -9.34 7.37
CA MET A 252 16.16 -10.08 7.75
C MET A 252 16.37 -11.35 6.91
N GLY A 253 15.31 -11.92 6.34
CA GLY A 253 15.40 -13.10 5.49
C GLY A 253 15.89 -12.86 4.05
N SER A 254 16.51 -11.71 3.77
CA SER A 254 17.19 -11.37 2.52
C SER A 254 18.74 -11.46 2.62
N VAL A 255 19.25 -11.87 3.79
CA VAL A 255 20.68 -12.14 4.03
C VAL A 255 20.82 -13.62 4.38
N SER A 256 20.85 -14.49 3.38
CA SER A 256 21.29 -15.89 3.51
C SER A 256 21.75 -16.39 2.16
#